data_AF-A0A1Y6FZU6-F1
#
_entry.id   AF-A0A1Y6FZU6-F1
#
_cell.length_a   1.000
_cell.length_b   1.000
_cell.length_c   1.000
_cell.angle_alpha   90.00
_cell.angle_beta   90.00
_cell.angle_gamma   90.00
#
_symmetry.space_group_name_H-M   'P 1'
#
loop_
_entity.id
_entity.type
_entity.pdbx_description
1 polymer ?
#
loop_
_entity_poly.entity_id
_entity_poly.type
_entity_poly.pdbx_seq_one_letter_code
_entity_poly.pdbx_strand_id
1 'polypeptide(L)'
;MNEKNLILFSAMLKPEWIDFTIQNFIQINESKRLNDKLNEYLKDQISSTITLQKTVSQLQRTAGFLSPLSKKDFMKIYNEMVQISPDKRIKHRLILLFESSEFIKDVILSINKLCLLGVNGIRANQIYEYVTAKYGERAGLIPRRIRYVLQTLSNLMIIENKNRKWYVIRPELLEEIVEKDYSLM
;
A
#
# COMPACT_ATOMS: atom_id res chain seq x y z
N MET A 1 24.28 -9.09 -10.90
CA MET A 1 22.98 -8.74 -10.30
C MET A 1 22.23 -7.90 -11.32
N ASN A 2 21.19 -8.43 -11.96
CA ASN A 2 20.33 -7.61 -12.80
C ASN A 2 19.65 -6.58 -11.90
N GLU A 3 19.90 -5.30 -12.14
CA GLU A 3 19.13 -4.21 -11.55
C GLU A 3 17.68 -4.30 -12.07
N LYS A 4 16.90 -5.24 -11.52
CA LYS A 4 15.45 -5.15 -11.57
C LYS A 4 15.12 -3.78 -10.99
N ASN A 5 14.56 -2.90 -11.82
CA ASN A 5 14.10 -1.57 -11.42
C ASN A 5 13.35 -1.69 -10.09
N LEU A 6 13.99 -1.26 -9.01
CA LEU A 6 13.46 -1.43 -7.67
C LEU A 6 12.25 -0.50 -7.52
N ILE A 7 11.05 -1.06 -7.58
CA ILE A 7 9.80 -0.31 -7.44
C ILE A 7 9.54 -0.07 -5.96
N LEU A 8 9.86 1.14 -5.49
CA LEU A 8 9.62 1.57 -4.11
C LEU A 8 8.28 2.32 -3.97
N PHE A 9 7.70 2.28 -2.77
CA PHE A 9 6.44 2.95 -2.45
C PHE A 9 6.58 4.47 -2.36
N SER A 10 6.04 5.19 -3.35
CA SER A 10 6.54 6.53 -3.66
C SER A 10 5.78 7.71 -3.03
N ALA A 11 4.58 7.47 -2.52
CA ALA A 11 3.69 8.42 -1.87
C ALA A 11 2.74 7.69 -0.91
N MET A 12 2.26 8.37 0.13
CA MET A 12 1.16 7.84 0.96
C MET A 12 -0.15 7.81 0.16
N LEU A 13 -1.04 6.88 0.49
CA LEU A 13 -2.37 6.77 -0.11
C LEU A 13 -3.46 6.94 0.95
N LYS A 14 -4.62 7.44 0.53
CA LYS A 14 -5.84 7.49 1.34
C LYS A 14 -6.84 6.41 0.87
N PRO A 15 -7.73 5.91 1.76
CA PRO A 15 -8.70 4.87 1.41
C PRO A 15 -9.57 5.24 0.20
N GLU A 16 -10.10 6.46 0.18
CA GLU A 16 -10.99 6.95 -0.88
C GLU A 16 -10.27 7.08 -2.24
N TRP A 17 -8.96 7.27 -2.24
CA TRP A 17 -8.17 7.31 -3.48
C TRP A 17 -8.02 5.92 -4.09
N ILE A 18 -7.84 4.89 -3.25
CA ILE A 18 -7.76 3.50 -3.69
C ILE A 18 -9.12 3.06 -4.26
N ASP A 19 -10.21 3.33 -3.54
CA ASP A 19 -11.59 3.03 -3.97
C ASP A 19 -11.93 3.70 -5.32
N PHE A 20 -11.60 4.99 -5.45
CA PHE A 20 -11.82 5.71 -6.71
C PHE A 20 -11.02 5.10 -7.87
N THR A 21 -9.77 4.69 -7.59
CA THR A 21 -8.89 4.14 -8.62
C THR A 21 -9.40 2.80 -9.14
N ILE A 22 -9.71 1.84 -8.25
CA ILE A 22 -10.21 0.52 -8.67
C ILE A 22 -11.55 0.62 -9.43
N GLN A 23 -12.46 1.48 -8.97
CA GLN A 23 -13.74 1.73 -9.64
C GLN A 23 -13.52 2.19 -11.09
N ASN A 24 -12.63 3.16 -11.30
CA ASN A 24 -12.36 3.68 -12.63
C ASN A 24 -11.52 2.72 -13.48
N PHE A 25 -10.58 1.99 -12.89
CA PHE A 25 -9.78 0.98 -13.60
C PHE A 25 -10.64 -0.12 -14.22
N ILE A 26 -11.71 -0.55 -13.54
CA ILE A 26 -12.61 -1.57 -14.08
C ILE A 26 -13.37 -1.06 -15.31
N GLN A 27 -13.80 0.20 -15.27
CA GLN A 27 -14.60 0.82 -16.33
C GLN A 27 -13.75 1.30 -17.52
N ILE A 28 -12.48 1.61 -17.29
CA ILE A 28 -11.58 2.18 -18.29
C ILE A 28 -10.69 1.06 -18.87
N ASN A 29 -10.49 1.07 -20.18
CA ASN A 29 -9.62 0.11 -20.87
C ASN A 29 -8.26 0.68 -21.27
N GLU A 30 -7.98 1.95 -20.92
CA GLU A 30 -6.78 2.66 -21.33
C GLU A 30 -6.07 3.35 -20.15
N SER A 31 -4.77 3.07 -19.97
CA SER A 31 -3.96 3.60 -18.87
C SER A 31 -3.89 5.13 -18.84
N LYS A 32 -3.76 5.76 -20.01
CA LYS A 32 -3.71 7.22 -20.12
C LYS A 32 -4.98 7.88 -19.59
N ARG A 33 -6.16 7.35 -19.98
CA ARG A 33 -7.46 7.86 -19.49
C ARG A 33 -7.62 7.73 -17.98
N LEU A 34 -7.14 6.62 -17.40
CA LEU A 34 -7.14 6.47 -15.94
C LEU A 34 -6.22 7.50 -15.28
N ASN A 35 -5.02 7.74 -15.82
CA ASN A 35 -4.13 8.80 -15.32
C ASN A 35 -4.79 10.18 -15.37
N ASP A 36 -5.44 10.53 -16.47
CA ASP A 36 -6.10 11.83 -16.63
C ASP A 36 -7.22 12.01 -15.58
N LYS A 37 -8.06 10.98 -15.38
CA LYS A 37 -9.07 10.98 -14.31
C LYS A 37 -8.49 11.09 -12.90
N LEU A 38 -7.39 10.38 -12.61
CA LEU A 38 -6.74 10.45 -11.31
C LEU A 38 -6.14 11.83 -11.05
N ASN A 39 -5.51 12.44 -12.06
CA ASN A 39 -5.00 13.81 -11.95
C ASN A 39 -6.13 14.80 -11.68
N GLU A 40 -7.23 14.70 -12.44
CA GLU A 40 -8.39 15.57 -12.26
C GLU A 40 -9.01 15.43 -10.87
N TYR A 41 -9.16 14.20 -10.38
CA TYR A 41 -9.72 13.92 -9.05
C TYR A 41 -8.84 14.43 -7.90
N LEU A 42 -7.52 14.38 -8.05
CA LEU A 42 -6.57 14.66 -6.98
C LEU A 42 -5.98 16.08 -7.01
N LYS A 43 -6.11 16.84 -8.11
CA LYS A 43 -5.49 18.16 -8.28
C LYS A 43 -5.89 19.16 -7.18
N ASP A 44 -7.13 19.11 -6.72
CA ASP A 44 -7.65 20.04 -5.69
C ASP A 44 -7.31 19.56 -4.26
N GLN A 45 -6.83 18.31 -4.12
CA GLN A 45 -6.47 17.69 -2.86
C GLN A 45 -4.95 17.70 -2.61
N ILE A 46 -4.14 17.80 -3.67
CA ILE A 46 -2.68 17.74 -3.62
C ILE A 46 -2.11 18.93 -4.38
N SER A 47 -1.67 19.95 -3.64
CA SER A 47 -1.15 21.21 -4.20
C SER A 47 0.15 21.06 -5.00
N SER A 48 1.03 20.14 -4.60
CA SER A 48 2.32 19.95 -5.27
C SER A 48 2.19 19.01 -6.47
N THR A 49 2.48 19.52 -7.67
CA THR A 49 2.50 18.74 -8.92
C THR A 49 3.38 17.49 -8.83
N ILE A 50 4.55 17.58 -8.19
CA ILE A 50 5.46 16.44 -8.02
C ILE A 50 4.83 15.37 -7.12
N THR A 51 4.17 15.78 -6.04
CA THR A 51 3.48 14.86 -5.11
C THR A 51 2.26 14.24 -5.78
N LEU A 52 1.53 15.02 -6.58
CA LEU A 52 0.40 14.53 -7.38
C LEU A 52 0.85 13.42 -8.34
N GLN A 53 1.88 13.68 -9.15
CA GLN A 53 2.43 12.68 -10.08
C GLN A 53 2.87 11.39 -9.38
N LYS A 54 3.56 11.51 -8.22
CA LYS A 54 3.97 10.34 -7.42
C LYS A 54 2.77 9.57 -6.87
N THR A 55 1.73 10.28 -6.44
CA THR A 55 0.50 9.68 -5.92
C THR A 55 -0.26 8.95 -7.03
N VAL A 56 -0.45 9.57 -8.19
CA VAL A 56 -1.07 8.94 -9.37
C VAL A 56 -0.28 7.71 -9.81
N SER A 57 1.05 7.81 -9.90
CA SER A 57 1.90 6.67 -10.23
C SER A 57 1.79 5.53 -9.20
N GLN A 58 1.66 5.87 -7.92
CA GLN A 58 1.47 4.88 -6.86
C GLN A 58 0.08 4.22 -6.94
N LEU A 59 -0.97 4.99 -7.21
CA LEU A 59 -2.32 4.46 -7.43
C LEU A 59 -2.40 3.54 -8.65
N GLN A 60 -1.71 3.87 -9.75
CA GLN A 60 -1.60 2.98 -10.91
C GLN A 60 -0.98 1.62 -10.57
N ARG A 61 -0.01 1.58 -9.65
CA ARG A 61 0.61 0.33 -9.18
C ARG A 61 -0.26 -0.41 -8.17
N THR A 62 -1.00 0.32 -7.33
CA THR A 62 -1.83 -0.28 -6.28
C THR A 62 -3.16 -0.78 -6.81
N ALA A 63 -3.81 -0.02 -7.69
CA ALA A 63 -5.17 -0.30 -8.14
C ALA A 63 -5.44 0.02 -9.62
N GLY A 64 -4.39 0.09 -10.46
CA GLY A 64 -4.51 0.42 -11.87
C GLY A 64 -3.71 -0.50 -12.80
N PHE A 65 -3.32 0.03 -13.96
CA PHE A 65 -2.69 -0.72 -15.05
C PHE A 65 -1.24 -1.14 -14.79
N LEU A 66 -0.59 -0.56 -13.77
CA LEU A 66 0.77 -0.93 -13.38
C LEU A 66 0.79 -1.94 -12.23
N SER A 67 -0.37 -2.38 -11.75
CA SER A 67 -0.48 -3.41 -10.73
C SER A 67 -0.10 -4.77 -11.30
N PRO A 68 0.52 -5.65 -10.50
CA PRO A 68 0.75 -7.04 -10.90
C PRO A 68 -0.54 -7.89 -10.89
N LEU A 69 -1.62 -7.40 -10.26
CA LEU A 69 -2.91 -8.11 -10.23
C LEU A 69 -3.59 -8.09 -11.61
N SER A 70 -4.24 -9.20 -11.95
CA SER A 70 -5.01 -9.28 -13.19
C SER A 70 -6.30 -8.46 -13.10
N LYS A 71 -6.85 -8.03 -14.25
CA LYS A 71 -8.15 -7.35 -14.30
C LYS A 71 -9.28 -8.20 -13.69
N LYS A 72 -9.18 -9.55 -13.79
CA LYS A 72 -10.14 -10.48 -13.18
C LYS A 72 -10.09 -10.42 -11.65
N ASP A 73 -8.90 -10.36 -11.06
CA ASP A 73 -8.73 -10.25 -9.61
C ASP A 73 -9.24 -8.91 -9.10
N PHE A 74 -8.97 -7.83 -9.83
CA PHE A 74 -9.55 -6.51 -9.54
C PHE A 74 -11.08 -6.53 -9.57
N MET A 75 -11.70 -7.14 -10.59
CA MET A 75 -13.16 -7.25 -10.65
C MET A 75 -13.72 -8.04 -9.47
N LYS A 76 -13.07 -9.14 -9.06
CA LYS A 76 -13.47 -9.91 -7.87
C LYS A 76 -13.42 -9.03 -6.61
N ILE A 77 -12.29 -8.39 -6.35
CA ILE A 77 -12.08 -7.51 -5.19
C ILE A 77 -13.11 -6.38 -5.18
N TYR A 78 -13.33 -5.71 -6.31
CA TYR A 78 -14.30 -4.63 -6.43
C TYR A 78 -15.73 -5.10 -6.20
N ASN A 79 -16.12 -6.24 -6.80
CA ASN A 79 -17.45 -6.81 -6.61
C ASN A 79 -17.73 -7.13 -5.14
N GLU A 80 -16.72 -7.56 -4.37
CA GLU A 80 -16.85 -7.73 -2.92
C GLU A 80 -16.93 -6.37 -2.20
N MET A 81 -16.11 -5.39 -2.58
CA MET A 81 -16.10 -4.05 -1.98
C MET A 81 -17.44 -3.31 -2.15
N VAL A 82 -18.12 -3.45 -3.29
CA VAL A 82 -19.41 -2.75 -3.53
C VAL A 82 -20.56 -3.30 -2.69
N GLN A 83 -20.45 -4.53 -2.18
CA GLN A 83 -21.46 -5.13 -1.30
C GLN A 83 -21.32 -4.69 0.16
N ILE A 84 -20.24 -3.96 0.49
CA ILE A 84 -19.94 -3.52 1.85
C ILE A 84 -19.74 -2.01 1.93
N SER A 85 -20.00 -1.45 3.11
CA SER A 85 -19.82 -0.04 3.40
C SER A 85 -18.34 0.36 3.35
N PRO A 86 -18.00 1.62 2.98
CA PRO A 86 -16.61 2.05 2.80
C PRO A 86 -15.69 1.84 4.01
N ASP A 87 -16.22 1.91 5.23
CA ASP A 87 -15.50 1.65 6.48
C ASP A 87 -15.08 0.18 6.65
N LYS A 88 -15.80 -0.76 6.03
CA LYS A 88 -15.53 -2.20 6.10
C LYS A 88 -14.59 -2.71 5.01
N ARG A 89 -14.21 -1.87 4.05
CA ARG A 89 -13.35 -2.24 2.90
C ARG A 89 -11.85 -2.32 3.22
N ILE A 90 -11.46 -2.15 4.49
CA ILE A 90 -10.05 -2.08 4.92
C ILE A 90 -9.25 -3.28 4.42
N LYS A 91 -9.81 -4.48 4.60
CA LYS A 91 -9.20 -5.74 4.16
C LYS A 91 -8.90 -5.75 2.67
N HIS A 92 -9.87 -5.38 1.83
CA HIS A 92 -9.69 -5.33 0.38
C HIS A 92 -8.64 -4.31 -0.06
N ARG A 93 -8.63 -3.12 0.57
CA ARG A 93 -7.59 -2.11 0.32
C ARG A 93 -6.20 -2.60 0.73
N LEU A 94 -6.11 -3.34 1.82
CA LEU A 94 -4.86 -3.93 2.29
C LEU A 94 -4.36 -5.02 1.33
N ILE A 95 -5.25 -5.85 0.78
CA ILE A 95 -4.90 -6.83 -0.27
C ILE A 95 -4.32 -6.11 -1.49
N LEU A 96 -5.00 -5.08 -2.01
CA LEU A 96 -4.51 -4.28 -3.14
C LEU A 96 -3.14 -3.67 -2.86
N LEU A 97 -2.93 -3.17 -1.64
CA LEU A 97 -1.67 -2.58 -1.23
C LEU A 97 -0.56 -3.64 -1.13
N PHE A 98 -0.82 -4.76 -0.45
CA PHE A 98 0.11 -5.86 -0.24
C PHE A 98 0.59 -6.45 -1.57
N GLU A 99 -0.33 -6.70 -2.51
CA GLU A 99 0.03 -7.26 -3.82
C GLU A 99 0.73 -6.25 -4.74
N SER A 100 0.70 -4.95 -4.44
CA SER A 100 1.20 -3.93 -5.37
C SER A 100 2.72 -3.82 -5.48
N SER A 101 3.48 -4.25 -4.47
CA SER A 101 4.95 -4.37 -4.57
C SER A 101 5.57 -5.21 -3.46
N GLU A 102 6.64 -5.92 -3.80
CA GLU A 102 7.50 -6.65 -2.85
C GLU A 102 7.98 -5.78 -1.69
N PHE A 103 8.30 -4.52 -1.94
CA PHE A 103 8.74 -3.59 -0.90
C PHE A 103 7.68 -3.39 0.18
N ILE A 104 6.40 -3.29 -0.22
CA ILE A 104 5.29 -3.16 0.73
C ILE A 104 5.08 -4.47 1.47
N LYS A 105 5.11 -5.62 0.77
CA LYS A 105 5.04 -6.95 1.39
C LYS A 105 6.07 -7.08 2.51
N ASP A 106 7.32 -6.74 2.23
CA ASP A 106 8.41 -6.80 3.21
C ASP A 106 8.18 -5.90 4.43
N VAL A 107 7.66 -4.69 4.23
CA VAL A 107 7.32 -3.79 5.34
C VAL A 107 6.19 -4.39 6.19
N ILE A 108 5.14 -4.91 5.56
CA ILE A 108 4.00 -5.53 6.26
C ILE A 108 4.44 -6.79 7.01
N LEU A 109 5.23 -7.66 6.37
CA LEU A 109 5.80 -8.87 6.99
C LEU A 109 6.70 -8.51 8.19
N SER A 110 7.48 -7.43 8.10
CA SER A 110 8.30 -6.94 9.22
C SER A 110 7.43 -6.52 10.40
N ILE A 111 6.35 -5.77 10.13
CA ILE A 111 5.40 -5.33 11.17
C ILE A 111 4.73 -6.55 11.80
N ASN A 112 4.25 -7.51 11.00
CA ASN A 112 3.61 -8.72 11.48
C ASN A 112 4.55 -9.54 12.36
N LYS A 113 5.80 -9.75 11.92
CA LYS A 113 6.82 -10.47 12.69
C LYS A 113 7.10 -9.80 14.04
N LEU A 114 7.23 -8.47 14.08
CA LEU A 114 7.42 -7.74 15.33
C LEU A 114 6.20 -7.88 16.26
N CYS A 115 4.98 -7.88 15.70
CA CYS A 115 3.75 -8.11 16.45
C CYS A 115 3.70 -9.51 17.07
N LEU A 116 4.03 -10.56 16.29
CA LEU A 116 4.09 -11.95 16.75
C LEU A 116 5.15 -12.18 17.85
N LEU A 117 6.24 -11.41 17.82
CA LEU A 117 7.25 -11.40 18.89
C LEU A 117 6.80 -10.62 20.15
N GLY A 118 5.57 -10.11 20.19
CA GLY A 118 5.02 -9.39 21.34
C GLY A 118 5.53 -7.94 21.46
N VAL A 119 6.10 -7.35 20.40
CA VAL A 119 6.60 -5.97 20.46
C VAL A 119 5.43 -4.99 20.54
N ASN A 120 5.19 -4.46 21.74
CA ASN A 120 4.16 -3.45 21.98
C ASN A 120 4.66 -2.04 21.60
N GLY A 121 4.20 -1.53 20.47
CA GLY A 121 4.56 -0.23 19.93
C GLY A 121 5.89 -0.25 19.18
N ILE A 122 5.79 -0.45 17.86
CA ILE A 122 6.90 -0.62 16.92
C ILE A 122 7.51 0.74 16.58
N ARG A 123 8.83 0.88 16.76
CA ARG A 123 9.56 2.05 16.29
C ARG A 123 9.92 1.87 14.82
N ALA A 124 9.91 2.96 14.05
CA ALA A 124 10.22 2.90 12.62
C ALA A 124 11.62 2.35 12.32
N ASN A 125 12.61 2.59 13.19
CA ASN A 125 13.97 2.05 13.02
C ASN A 125 14.03 0.52 13.07
N GLN A 126 13.16 -0.13 13.85
CA GLN A 126 13.08 -1.59 13.89
C GLN A 126 12.65 -2.18 12.54
N ILE A 127 11.79 -1.47 11.81
CA ILE A 127 11.40 -1.84 10.44
C ILE A 127 12.53 -1.50 9.46
N TYR A 128 13.23 -0.38 9.68
CA TYR A 128 14.33 0.04 8.82
C TYR A 128 15.45 -0.99 8.79
N GLU A 129 15.85 -1.53 9.94
CA GLU A 129 16.92 -2.53 10.06
C GLU A 129 16.63 -3.75 9.18
N TYR A 130 15.40 -4.29 9.25
CA TYR A 130 14.99 -5.44 8.46
C TYR A 130 14.94 -5.15 6.96
N VAL A 131 14.29 -4.06 6.56
CA VAL A 131 14.08 -3.72 5.15
C VAL A 131 15.39 -3.25 4.50
N THR A 132 16.25 -2.53 5.22
CA THR A 132 17.54 -2.06 4.70
C THR A 132 18.50 -3.21 4.42
N ALA A 133 18.46 -4.27 5.23
CA ALA A 133 19.25 -5.48 4.96
C ALA A 133 18.93 -6.12 3.59
N LYS A 134 17.67 -6.03 3.14
CA LYS A 134 17.21 -6.58 1.85
C LYS A 134 17.45 -5.65 0.66
N TYR A 135 17.28 -4.34 0.84
CA TYR A 135 17.31 -3.36 -0.26
C TYR A 135 18.58 -2.48 -0.32
N GLY A 136 19.48 -2.65 0.64
CA GLY A 136 20.72 -1.90 0.78
C GLY A 136 20.54 -0.51 1.42
N GLU A 137 21.64 0.06 1.89
CA GLU A 137 21.69 1.40 2.48
C GLU A 137 21.59 2.48 1.39
N ARG A 138 20.35 2.80 0.99
CA ARG A 138 20.09 3.97 0.13
C ARG A 138 19.78 5.17 1.02
N ALA A 139 20.80 5.99 1.29
CA ALA A 139 20.77 7.12 2.23
C ALA A 139 19.45 7.90 2.20
N GLY A 140 18.66 7.76 3.28
CA GLY A 140 17.38 8.45 3.48
C GLY A 140 16.20 8.00 2.61
N LEU A 141 16.42 7.24 1.53
CA LEU A 141 15.37 6.78 0.63
C LEU A 141 14.51 5.71 1.30
N ILE A 142 15.09 4.61 1.77
CA ILE A 142 14.35 3.50 2.38
C ILE A 142 13.52 3.98 3.60
N PRO A 143 14.10 4.73 4.58
CA PRO A 143 13.31 5.28 5.69
C PRO A 143 12.13 6.15 5.25
N ARG A 144 12.31 6.96 4.19
CA ARG A 144 11.22 7.78 3.65
C ARG A 144 10.12 6.93 3.02
N ARG A 145 10.47 5.88 2.29
CA ARG A 145 9.50 4.98 1.64
C ARG A 145 8.72 4.16 2.67
N ILE A 146 9.38 3.69 3.72
CA ILE A 146 8.72 3.00 4.85
C ILE A 146 7.74 3.94 5.54
N ARG A 147 8.10 5.20 5.76
CA ARG A 147 7.16 6.20 6.32
C ARG A 147 5.90 6.36 5.48
N TYR A 148 6.00 6.34 4.14
CA TYR A 148 4.81 6.37 3.29
C TYR A 148 3.94 5.13 3.45
N VAL A 149 4.53 3.93 3.57
CA VAL A 149 3.77 2.70 3.84
C VAL A 149 3.06 2.81 5.19
N LEU A 150 3.77 3.22 6.24
CA LEU A 150 3.20 3.38 7.59
C LEU A 150 2.06 4.40 7.62
N GLN A 151 2.22 5.53 6.93
CA GLN A 151 1.16 6.53 6.79
C GLN A 151 -0.07 5.95 6.05
N THR A 152 0.14 5.20 4.97
CA THR A 152 -0.96 4.53 4.27
C THR A 152 -1.67 3.53 5.18
N LEU A 153 -0.93 2.66 5.87
CA LEU A 153 -1.52 1.68 6.81
C LEU A 153 -2.28 2.38 7.95
N SER A 154 -1.82 3.55 8.38
CA SER A 154 -2.52 4.38 9.36
C SER A 154 -3.80 4.98 8.80
N ASN A 155 -3.76 5.50 7.57
CA ASN A 155 -4.96 6.00 6.88
C ASN A 155 -5.99 4.88 6.65
N LEU A 156 -5.53 3.63 6.49
CA LEU A 156 -6.38 2.44 6.40
C LEU A 156 -6.87 1.93 7.77
N MET A 157 -6.51 2.57 8.89
CA MET A 157 -6.84 2.15 10.26
C MET A 157 -6.33 0.75 10.63
N ILE A 158 -5.17 0.36 10.09
CA ILE A 158 -4.50 -0.91 10.43
C ILE A 158 -3.51 -0.71 11.58
N ILE A 159 -2.81 0.43 11.55
CA ILE A 159 -1.89 0.85 12.59
C ILE A 159 -2.21 2.26 13.07
N GLU A 160 -1.70 2.62 14.24
CA GLU A 160 -1.87 3.95 14.82
C GLU A 160 -0.52 4.48 15.32
N ASN A 161 -0.21 5.76 15.08
CA ASN A 161 0.97 6.40 15.64
C ASN A 161 0.66 7.06 16.99
N LYS A 162 1.28 6.59 18.07
CA LYS A 162 1.23 7.21 19.40
C LYS A 162 2.65 7.35 19.95
N ASN A 163 3.01 8.54 20.44
CA ASN A 163 4.32 8.80 21.06
C ASN A 163 5.51 8.28 20.22
N ARG A 164 5.48 8.52 18.90
CA ARG A 164 6.51 8.08 17.92
C ARG A 164 6.65 6.55 17.78
N LYS A 165 5.68 5.78 18.24
CA LYS A 165 5.57 4.33 18.05
C LYS A 165 4.32 4.00 17.23
N TRP A 166 4.40 2.93 16.46
CA TRP A 166 3.32 2.40 15.64
C TRP A 166 2.70 1.19 16.33
N TYR A 167 1.40 1.24 16.60
CA TYR A 167 0.65 0.19 17.25
C TYR A 167 -0.24 -0.49 16.22
N VAL A 168 -0.19 -1.82 16.14
CA VAL A 168 -1.10 -2.59 15.28
C VAL A 168 -2.46 -2.66 15.99
N ILE A 169 -3.49 -2.09 15.36
CA ILE A 169 -4.85 -2.00 15.92
C ILE A 169 -5.84 -2.97 15.24
N ARG A 170 -5.38 -3.67 14.19
CA ARG A 170 -6.09 -4.71 13.45
C ARG A 170 -5.13 -5.88 13.11
N PRO A 171 -4.54 -6.56 14.11
CA PRO A 171 -3.58 -7.65 13.88
C PRO A 171 -4.17 -8.78 13.03
N GLU A 172 -5.47 -9.07 13.20
CA GLU A 172 -6.19 -10.11 12.47
C GLU A 172 -6.15 -9.91 10.94
N LEU A 173 -6.09 -8.65 10.47
CA LEU A 173 -6.00 -8.35 9.05
C LEU A 173 -4.60 -8.55 8.49
N LEU A 174 -3.56 -8.36 9.32
CA LEU A 174 -2.18 -8.62 8.91
C LEU A 174 -1.93 -10.13 8.81
N GLU A 175 -2.37 -10.88 9.83
CA GLU A 175 -2.25 -12.34 9.88
C GLU A 175 -2.91 -13.00 8.67
N GLU A 176 -4.17 -12.65 8.38
CA GLU A 176 -4.92 -13.26 7.27
C GLU A 176 -4.25 -13.05 5.89
N ILE A 177 -3.66 -11.87 5.67
CA ILE A 177 -3.01 -11.56 4.39
C ILE A 177 -1.66 -12.26 4.28
N VAL A 178 -0.91 -12.35 5.38
CA VAL A 178 0.37 -13.04 5.41
C VAL A 178 0.19 -14.55 5.24
N GLU A 179 -0.80 -15.16 5.89
CA GLU A 179 -1.11 -16.59 5.73
C GLU A 179 -1.45 -16.96 4.29
N LYS A 180 -2.20 -16.11 3.57
CA LYS A 180 -2.52 -16.33 2.16
C LYS A 180 -1.29 -16.36 1.27
N ASP A 181 -0.30 -15.49 1.52
CA ASP A 181 0.94 -15.46 0.75
C ASP A 181 1.76 -16.75 0.95
N TYR A 182 1.82 -17.27 2.18
CA TYR A 182 2.50 -18.55 2.46
C TYR A 182 1.76 -19.78 1.92
N SER A 183 0.44 -19.73 1.76
CA SER A 183 -0.33 -20.84 1.17
C SER A 183 -0.17 -20.99 -0.36
N LEU A 184 0.46 -20.00 -1.00
CA LEU A 184 0.69 -19.95 -2.45
C LEU A 184 2.15 -20.25 -2.85
N MET A 185 3.04 -20.51 -1.88
CA MET A 185 4.43 -20.94 -2.07
C MET A 185 4.59 -22.44 -1.85
#